data_AF-M3VH64-F1
#
_entry.id   AF-M3VH64-F1
#
_cell.length_a   1.000
_cell.length_b   1.000
_cell.length_c   1.000
_cell.angle_alpha   90.00
_cell.angle_beta   90.00
_cell.angle_gamma   90.00
#
_symmetry.space_group_name_H-M   'P 1'
#
loop_
_entity.id
_entity.type
_entity.pdbx_description
1 polymer ?
#
loop_
_entity_poly.entity_id
_entity_poly.type
_entity_poly.pdbx_seq_one_letter_code
_entity_poly.pdbx_strand_id
1 'polypeptide(L)'
;MSTNLHTVTIHGDTVNEDDWTSYENVRIEFACSGDETSECHQYPDCGCADWDDHHEANLGPEHAAVPHKQCWMQDWFDNDCIVPMTEDVVFPLIRDDGRWKPGMSGPIRTTFELDYIAWQFEDGAR
;
A
#
# COMPACT_ATOMS: atom_id res chain seq x y z
N MET A 1 14.60 -7.25 -13.90
CA MET A 1 14.23 -8.15 -12.79
C MET A 1 13.38 -7.30 -11.87
N SER A 2 12.10 -7.60 -11.69
CA SER A 2 11.27 -6.86 -10.74
C SER A 2 11.74 -7.26 -9.34
N THR A 3 12.49 -6.40 -8.68
CA THR A 3 12.77 -6.57 -7.25
C THR A 3 11.58 -6.01 -6.52
N ASN A 4 10.63 -6.87 -6.17
CA ASN A 4 9.45 -6.43 -5.43
C ASN A 4 9.86 -6.14 -4.00
N LEU A 5 9.96 -4.84 -3.73
CA LEU A 5 10.40 -4.35 -2.45
C LEU A 5 9.25 -4.31 -1.45
N HIS A 6 7.99 -4.33 -1.89
CA HIS A 6 6.83 -4.27 -1.02
C HIS A 6 6.14 -5.62 -0.86
N THR A 7 5.79 -5.96 0.37
CA THR A 7 4.90 -7.08 0.74
C THR A 7 3.69 -6.50 1.43
N VAL A 8 2.50 -6.98 1.06
CA VAL A 8 1.26 -6.63 1.75
C VAL A 8 0.81 -7.78 2.63
N THR A 9 0.22 -7.48 3.78
CA THR A 9 -0.48 -8.44 4.64
C THR A 9 -1.86 -7.89 4.97
N ILE A 10 -2.89 -8.71 4.76
CA ILE A 10 -4.27 -8.35 5.06
C ILE A 10 -4.66 -9.01 6.38
N HIS A 11 -5.01 -8.20 7.36
CA HIS A 11 -5.48 -8.65 8.67
C HIS A 11 -6.99 -8.44 8.79
N GLY A 12 -7.62 -9.20 9.66
CA GLY A 12 -9.04 -9.10 9.99
C GLY A 12 -9.53 -10.33 10.72
N ASP A 13 -10.59 -10.16 11.50
CA ASP A 13 -11.20 -11.22 12.30
C ASP A 13 -12.48 -11.71 11.61
N THR A 14 -12.65 -13.02 11.46
CA THR A 14 -13.91 -13.59 10.96
C THR A 14 -15.03 -13.37 11.97
N VAL A 15 -16.09 -12.70 11.56
CA VAL A 15 -17.25 -12.39 12.41
C VAL A 15 -18.29 -13.50 12.34
N ASN A 16 -18.46 -14.10 11.17
CA ASN A 16 -19.39 -15.19 10.93
C ASN A 16 -18.74 -16.23 10.02
N GLU A 17 -18.47 -17.42 10.56
CA GLU A 17 -17.82 -18.50 9.82
C GLU A 17 -18.67 -19.05 8.66
N ASP A 18 -20.01 -18.88 8.74
CA ASP A 18 -20.94 -19.26 7.67
C ASP A 18 -21.04 -18.19 6.57
N ASP A 19 -20.50 -17.00 6.80
CA ASP A 19 -20.44 -15.88 5.85
C ASP A 19 -18.99 -15.51 5.53
N TRP A 20 -18.52 -16.04 4.40
CA TRP A 20 -17.17 -15.86 3.86
C TRP A 20 -16.80 -14.41 3.49
N THR A 21 -17.74 -13.47 3.68
CA THR A 21 -17.58 -12.02 3.43
C THR A 21 -17.67 -11.17 4.72
N SER A 22 -17.82 -11.78 5.90
CA SER A 22 -17.99 -11.04 7.15
C SER A 22 -16.71 -11.01 7.99
N TYR A 23 -15.97 -9.89 7.88
CA TYR A 23 -14.76 -9.62 8.65
C TYR A 23 -14.87 -8.29 9.42
N GLU A 24 -14.30 -8.25 10.62
CA GLU A 24 -14.13 -7.06 11.47
C GLU A 24 -12.64 -6.74 11.65
N ASN A 25 -12.34 -5.53 12.13
CA ASN A 25 -10.97 -5.07 12.41
C ASN A 25 -10.01 -5.22 11.21
N VAL A 26 -10.55 -5.07 10.00
CA VAL A 26 -9.76 -5.21 8.77
C VAL A 26 -8.72 -4.11 8.68
N ARG A 27 -7.47 -4.49 8.47
CA ARG A 27 -6.37 -3.54 8.24
C ARG A 27 -5.39 -4.12 7.24
N ILE A 28 -4.73 -3.24 6.49
CA ILE A 28 -3.70 -3.58 5.52
C ILE A 28 -2.37 -3.09 6.05
N GLU A 29 -1.36 -3.96 5.99
CA GLU A 29 0.00 -3.65 6.41
C GLU A 29 0.94 -3.84 5.22
N PHE A 30 1.76 -2.82 4.95
CA PHE A 30 2.81 -2.85 3.95
C PHE A 30 4.17 -2.91 4.63
N ALA A 31 4.99 -3.86 4.21
CA ALA A 31 6.36 -4.01 4.65
C ALA A 31 7.31 -3.86 3.46
N CYS A 32 8.47 -3.22 3.69
CA CYS A 32 9.56 -3.30 2.73
C CYS A 32 10.51 -4.47 3.03
N SER A 33 10.93 -5.20 2.00
CA SER A 33 11.94 -6.26 2.03
C SER A 33 13.36 -5.78 1.67
N GLY A 34 13.49 -4.53 1.24
CA GLY A 34 14.73 -3.83 0.93
C GLY A 34 15.44 -3.27 2.17
N ASP A 35 16.68 -2.83 1.98
CA ASP A 35 17.42 -2.07 2.98
C ASP A 35 17.09 -0.57 2.91
N GLU A 36 17.60 0.25 3.85
CA GLU A 36 17.35 1.70 3.90
C GLU A 36 17.76 2.47 2.62
N THR A 37 18.50 1.83 1.70
CA THR A 37 18.88 2.42 0.40
C THR A 37 17.99 2.00 -0.76
N SER A 38 17.07 1.07 -0.50
CA SER A 38 16.13 0.54 -1.49
C SER A 38 15.02 1.54 -1.78
N GLU A 39 14.49 1.52 -3.01
CA GLU A 39 13.48 2.49 -3.51
C GLU A 39 12.23 2.60 -2.62
N CYS A 40 11.80 1.50 -1.99
CA CYS A 40 10.70 1.49 -1.02
C CYS A 40 10.92 2.35 0.25
N HIS A 41 12.17 2.77 0.49
CA HIS A 41 12.60 3.62 1.58
C HIS A 41 13.00 5.02 1.09
N GLN A 42 12.92 5.29 -0.21
CA GLN A 42 13.26 6.58 -0.80
C GLN A 42 11.99 7.33 -1.13
N TYR A 43 11.67 8.38 -0.39
CA TYR A 43 10.55 9.28 -0.67
C TYR A 43 10.85 10.68 -0.15
N PRO A 44 10.20 11.73 -0.67
CA PRO A 44 10.44 13.09 -0.21
C PRO A 44 9.92 13.30 1.23
N ASP A 45 10.72 13.92 2.09
CA ASP A 45 10.27 14.43 3.40
C ASP A 45 9.56 15.78 3.24
N CYS A 46 8.62 15.83 2.30
CA CYS A 46 7.78 16.97 2.02
C CYS A 46 6.34 16.54 2.29
N GLY A 47 5.59 17.32 3.08
CA GLY A 47 4.19 17.01 3.42
C GLY A 47 3.21 17.14 2.25
N CYS A 48 3.68 16.94 1.02
CA CYS A 48 2.89 16.94 -0.20
C CYS A 48 2.10 15.63 -0.34
N ALA A 49 1.04 15.67 -1.14
CA ALA A 49 0.14 14.53 -1.35
C ALA A 49 0.49 13.68 -2.59
N ASP A 50 1.53 14.05 -3.32
CA ASP A 50 2.00 13.37 -4.54
C ASP A 50 3.53 13.40 -4.52
N TRP A 51 4.18 12.29 -4.86
CA TRP A 51 5.63 12.10 -4.76
C TRP A 51 6.20 11.34 -5.98
N ASP A 52 5.56 11.46 -7.14
CA ASP A 52 6.05 10.84 -8.37
C ASP A 52 7.33 11.52 -8.92
N ASP A 53 7.92 10.95 -9.98
CA ASP A 53 9.08 11.54 -10.67
C ASP A 53 8.81 12.97 -11.19
N HIS A 54 7.54 13.30 -11.43
CA HIS A 54 7.13 14.64 -11.85
C HIS A 54 7.21 15.63 -10.67
N HIS A 55 6.95 15.18 -9.45
CA HIS A 55 7.01 15.98 -8.23
C HIS A 55 8.40 16.56 -7.99
N GLU A 56 9.44 15.71 -8.01
CA GLU A 56 10.83 16.15 -7.86
C GLU A 56 11.22 17.14 -8.97
N ALA A 57 10.85 16.82 -10.22
CA ALA A 57 11.23 17.62 -11.38
C ALA A 57 10.61 19.03 -11.41
N ASN A 58 9.42 19.23 -10.82
CA ASN A 58 8.69 20.49 -10.91
C ASN A 58 8.75 21.35 -9.65
N LEU A 59 8.91 20.76 -8.48
CA LEU A 59 8.85 21.50 -7.22
C LEU A 59 10.23 21.82 -6.63
N GLY A 60 11.29 21.20 -7.14
CA GLY A 60 12.66 21.57 -6.80
C GLY A 60 13.33 20.67 -5.75
N PRO A 61 14.60 20.98 -5.38
CA PRO A 61 15.45 20.10 -4.58
C PRO A 61 14.94 19.80 -3.16
N GLU A 62 14.01 20.60 -2.64
CA GLU A 62 13.31 20.36 -1.38
C GLU A 62 12.29 19.22 -1.45
N HIS A 63 12.02 18.70 -2.65
CA HIS A 63 11.17 17.54 -2.93
C HIS A 63 11.96 16.32 -3.43
N ALA A 64 13.29 16.31 -3.24
CA ALA A 64 14.12 15.16 -3.59
C ALA A 64 13.81 13.96 -2.68
N ALA A 65 13.86 12.74 -3.25
CA ALA A 65 13.73 11.52 -2.47
C ALA A 65 14.87 11.40 -1.44
N VAL A 66 14.52 11.13 -0.18
CA VAL A 66 15.49 10.92 0.89
C VAL A 66 15.29 9.53 1.52
N PRO A 67 16.33 8.94 2.14
CA PRO A 67 16.20 7.66 2.84
C PRO A 67 15.38 7.77 4.13
N HIS A 68 14.42 6.86 4.28
CA HIS A 68 13.61 6.70 5.49
C HIS A 68 13.70 5.28 6.04
N LYS A 69 13.40 5.13 7.34
CA LYS A 69 13.35 3.82 8.00
C LYS A 69 12.06 3.06 7.72
N GLN A 70 10.98 3.79 7.45
CA GLN A 70 9.67 3.22 7.19
C GLN A 70 9.51 3.01 5.68
N CYS A 71 8.61 2.07 5.34
CA CYS A 71 8.19 1.87 3.97
C CYS A 71 7.24 3.00 3.59
N TRP A 72 7.53 3.72 2.49
CA TRP A 72 6.70 4.84 2.06
C TRP A 72 5.24 4.43 1.87
N MET A 73 5.02 3.17 1.45
CA MET A 73 3.68 2.67 1.19
C MET A 73 2.83 2.55 2.46
N GLN A 74 3.44 2.26 3.61
CA GLN A 74 2.70 2.24 4.87
C GLN A 74 2.31 3.66 5.27
N ASP A 75 3.27 4.60 5.26
CA ASP A 75 3.02 5.99 5.64
C ASP A 75 2.01 6.67 4.67
N TRP A 76 2.07 6.34 3.37
CA TRP A 76 1.12 6.81 2.37
C TRP A 76 -0.31 6.30 2.66
N PHE A 77 -0.44 5.01 2.99
CA PHE A 77 -1.74 4.42 3.34
C PHE A 77 -2.28 4.92 4.68
N ASP A 78 -1.42 5.19 5.66
CA ASP A 78 -1.81 5.69 6.99
C ASP A 78 -2.21 7.17 6.99
N ASN A 79 -1.77 7.96 6.00
CA ASN A 79 -2.03 9.41 5.92
C ASN A 79 -3.38 9.78 5.28
N ASP A 80 -4.32 8.85 5.09
CA ASP A 80 -5.65 9.08 4.49
C ASP A 80 -5.65 9.81 3.12
N CYS A 81 -4.48 9.94 2.49
CA CYS A 81 -4.29 10.62 1.20
C CYS A 81 -4.76 9.76 0.02
N ILE A 82 -5.21 8.53 0.30
CA ILE A 82 -6.07 7.77 -0.59
C ILE A 82 -7.45 7.72 0.03
N VAL A 83 -8.45 8.07 -0.78
CA VAL A 83 -9.86 7.80 -0.57
C VAL A 83 -10.14 6.29 -0.86
N PRO A 84 -10.69 5.51 0.09
CA PRO A 84 -10.13 5.39 1.43
C PRO A 84 -10.08 3.95 1.97
N MET A 85 -9.32 3.75 3.04
CA MET A 85 -9.58 2.70 4.05
C MET A 85 -10.95 2.89 4.77
N THR A 86 -11.94 3.49 4.11
CA THR A 86 -13.31 3.58 4.62
C THR A 86 -14.04 2.29 4.29
N GLU A 87 -15.12 2.05 5.02
CA GLU A 87 -16.12 1.01 4.76
C GLU A 87 -16.64 0.98 3.31
N ASP A 88 -16.40 2.03 2.51
CA ASP A 88 -16.99 2.18 1.17
C ASP A 88 -16.08 1.79 0.00
N VAL A 89 -14.76 1.55 0.18
CA VAL A 89 -13.84 1.23 -0.95
C VAL A 89 -12.98 -0.01 -0.72
N VAL A 90 -12.18 -0.07 0.35
CA VAL A 90 -11.38 -1.28 0.66
C VAL A 90 -12.26 -2.41 1.19
N PHE A 91 -13.27 -2.07 1.98
CA PHE A 91 -14.22 -3.05 2.52
C PHE A 91 -14.99 -3.78 1.41
N PRO A 92 -15.55 -3.13 0.37
CA PRO A 92 -16.16 -3.84 -0.76
C PRO A 92 -15.18 -4.66 -1.60
N LEU A 93 -13.92 -4.25 -1.75
CA LEU A 93 -12.91 -5.07 -2.44
C LEU A 93 -12.54 -6.34 -1.68
N ILE A 94 -12.62 -6.31 -0.34
CA ILE A 94 -12.41 -7.50 0.51
C ILE A 94 -13.71 -8.32 0.65
N ARG A 95 -14.88 -7.67 0.61
CA ARG A 95 -16.18 -8.29 0.91
C ARG A 95 -16.98 -8.73 -0.33
N ASP A 96 -17.05 -7.92 -1.39
CA ASP A 96 -18.01 -8.11 -2.49
C ASP A 96 -17.47 -8.95 -3.66
N ASP A 97 -16.17 -8.90 -3.95
CA ASP A 97 -15.60 -9.67 -5.07
C ASP A 97 -14.74 -10.89 -4.62
N GLY A 98 -14.46 -10.99 -3.32
CA GLY A 98 -13.71 -12.07 -2.71
C GLY A 98 -12.27 -12.21 -3.21
N ARG A 99 -11.74 -11.20 -3.92
CA ARG A 99 -10.37 -11.19 -4.46
C ARG A 99 -9.32 -11.08 -3.36
N TRP A 100 -9.65 -10.40 -2.26
CA TRP A 100 -8.76 -10.20 -1.12
C TRP A 100 -9.43 -10.62 0.18
N LYS A 101 -8.69 -11.30 1.07
CA LYS A 101 -9.22 -11.82 2.34
C LYS A 101 -8.18 -11.68 3.45
N PRO A 102 -8.61 -11.47 4.71
CA PRO A 102 -7.73 -11.63 5.85
C PRO A 102 -6.96 -12.95 5.81
N GLY A 103 -5.66 -12.88 6.12
CA GLY A 103 -4.72 -13.99 6.05
C GLY A 103 -3.92 -14.08 4.75
N MET A 104 -4.28 -13.33 3.70
CA MET A 104 -3.45 -13.22 2.49
C MET A 104 -2.21 -12.37 2.77
N SER A 105 -1.05 -12.83 2.26
CA SER A 105 0.21 -12.10 2.40
C SER A 105 1.17 -12.43 1.27
N GLY A 106 1.81 -11.41 0.71
CA GLY A 106 2.72 -11.65 -0.39
C GLY A 106 3.25 -10.39 -1.08
N PRO A 107 4.20 -10.60 -2.01
CA PRO A 107 4.78 -9.53 -2.78
C PRO A 107 3.72 -8.88 -3.65
N ILE A 108 3.85 -7.56 -3.80
CA ILE A 108 2.95 -6.75 -4.61
C ILE A 108 3.74 -5.96 -5.64
N ARG A 109 3.03 -5.61 -6.71
CA ARG A 109 3.44 -4.56 -7.64
C ARG A 109 2.65 -3.30 -7.34
N THR A 110 3.33 -2.17 -7.28
CA THR A 110 2.74 -0.84 -7.12
C THR A 110 2.70 -0.11 -8.46
N THR A 111 1.67 0.72 -8.65
CA THR A 111 1.54 1.63 -9.79
C THR A 111 1.10 2.99 -9.26
N PHE A 112 1.83 4.04 -9.62
CA PHE A 112 1.40 5.41 -9.37
C PHE A 112 0.34 5.80 -10.39
N GLU A 113 -0.87 6.05 -9.90
CA GLU A 113 -2.04 6.43 -10.67
C GLU A 113 -2.39 7.87 -10.32
N LEU A 114 -1.54 8.84 -10.67
CA LEU A 114 -1.68 10.30 -10.48
C LEU A 114 -2.17 10.76 -9.08
N ASP A 115 -3.44 10.51 -8.76
CA ASP A 115 -4.11 10.84 -7.50
C ASP A 115 -4.11 9.72 -6.45
N TYR A 116 -3.66 8.50 -6.78
CA TYR A 116 -3.50 7.42 -5.80
C TYR A 116 -2.43 6.41 -6.21
N ILE A 117 -2.16 5.46 -5.31
CA ILE A 117 -1.24 4.35 -5.55
C ILE A 117 -2.05 3.07 -5.60
N ALA A 118 -2.10 2.47 -6.78
CA ALA A 118 -2.68 1.15 -6.97
C ALA A 118 -1.67 0.06 -6.59
N TRP A 119 -2.17 -1.07 -6.13
CA TRP A 119 -1.35 -2.26 -5.91
C TRP A 119 -2.10 -3.54 -6.25
N GLN A 120 -1.33 -4.57 -6.59
CA GLN A 120 -1.84 -5.91 -6.83
C GLN A 120 -0.82 -6.94 -6.37
N PHE A 121 -1.31 -8.08 -5.87
CA PHE A 121 -0.47 -9.25 -5.65
C PHE A 121 0.20 -9.67 -6.95
N GLU A 122 1.45 -10.10 -6.84
CA GLU A 122 2.10 -10.79 -7.95
C GLU A 122 1.50 -12.18 -8.18
N ASP A 123 1.61 -12.66 -9.41
CA ASP A 123 1.17 -14.01 -9.79
C ASP A 123 1.81 -15.06 -8.86
N GLY A 124 0.96 -15.77 -8.11
CA GLY A 124 1.38 -16.84 -7.19
C GLY A 124 1.56 -16.44 -5.72
N ALA A 125 1.31 -15.17 -5.35
CA ALA A 125 1.13 -14.80 -3.94
C ALA A 125 -0.08 -15.55 -3.33
N ARG A 126 -0.02 -15.86 -2.03
CA ARG A 126 -1.03 -16.67 -1.33
C ARG A 126 -1.75 -15.88 -0.25
#